data_AF-A0A5J4PG94-F1
#
_entry.id   AF-A0A5J4PG94-F1
#
_cell.length_a   1.000
_cell.length_b   1.000
_cell.length_c   1.000
_cell.angle_alpha   90.00
_cell.angle_beta   90.00
_cell.angle_gamma   90.00
#
_symmetry.space_group_name_H-M   'P 1'
#
loop_
_entity.id
_entity.type
_entity.pdbx_description
1 polymer ?
#
loop_
_entity_poly.entity_id
_entity_poly.type
_entity_poly.pdbx_seq_one_letter_code
_entity_poly.pdbx_strand_id
1 'polypeptide(L)'
;MSFNKKAHLRDNIEAIRIAFDLDREGRTPTPSERETLESYCGFGGIKAVLNPADKPEDVQHWTKTDSELFPLVTELHGVLRSGSE
;
A
#
# COMPACT_ATOMS: atom_id res chain seq x y z
N MET A 1 16.43 -8.61 12.33
CA MET A 1 14.96 -8.75 12.44
C MET A 1 14.42 -9.14 11.07
N SER A 2 13.48 -10.08 11.00
CA SER A 2 12.84 -10.47 9.74
C SER A 2 11.92 -9.34 9.25
N PHE A 3 12.09 -8.92 8.00
CA PHE A 3 11.27 -7.90 7.37
C PHE A 3 9.84 -8.44 7.16
N ASN A 4 8.86 -7.90 7.88
CA ASN A 4 7.47 -8.33 7.76
C ASN A 4 6.79 -7.56 6.62
N LYS A 5 6.85 -8.14 5.41
CA LYS A 5 6.28 -7.56 4.19
C LYS A 5 4.81 -7.13 4.38
N LYS A 6 4.01 -7.92 5.11
CA LYS A 6 2.57 -7.69 5.28
C LYS A 6 2.28 -6.47 6.14
N ALA A 7 2.99 -6.32 7.26
CA ALA A 7 2.86 -5.16 8.13
C ALA A 7 3.27 -3.89 7.39
N HIS A 8 4.48 -3.88 6.81
CA HIS A 8 4.98 -2.74 6.05
C HIS A 8 4.08 -2.37 4.86
N LEU A 9 3.52 -3.35 4.14
CA LEU A 9 2.59 -3.06 3.05
C LEU A 9 1.32 -2.36 3.56
N ARG A 10 0.74 -2.81 4.68
CA ARG A 10 -0.44 -2.17 5.27
C ARG A 10 -0.14 -0.74 5.72
N ASP A 11 0.97 -0.54 6.42
CA ASP A 11 1.37 0.78 6.92
C ASP A 11 1.62 1.75 5.75
N ASN A 12 2.26 1.28 4.68
CA ASN A 12 2.48 2.08 3.48
C ASN A 12 1.15 2.43 2.76
N ILE A 13 0.19 1.50 2.68
CA ILE A 13 -1.13 1.78 2.09
C ILE A 13 -1.84 2.88 2.86
N GLU A 14 -1.81 2.82 4.18
CA GLU A 14 -2.45 3.84 5.03
C GLU A 14 -1.79 5.21 4.88
N ALA A 15 -0.46 5.26 4.86
CA ALA A 15 0.26 6.51 4.60
C ALA A 15 -0.11 7.12 3.25
N ILE A 16 -0.27 6.31 2.19
CA ILE A 16 -0.67 6.78 0.86
C ILE A 16 -2.12 7.30 0.86
N ARG A 17 -3.05 6.63 1.56
CA ARG A 17 -4.43 7.11 1.73
C ARG A 17 -4.46 8.49 2.36
N ILE A 18 -3.78 8.63 3.50
CA ILE A 18 -3.66 9.90 4.22
C ILE A 18 -3.08 10.98 3.31
N ALA A 19 -2.03 10.67 2.55
CA ALA A 19 -1.43 11.62 1.62
C ALA A 19 -2.43 12.13 0.57
N PHE A 20 -3.23 11.23 -0.02
CA PHE A 20 -4.28 11.61 -0.97
C PHE A 20 -5.41 12.43 -0.33
N ASP A 21 -5.86 12.04 0.87
CA ASP A 21 -6.92 12.77 1.58
C ASP A 21 -6.47 14.19 1.95
N LEU A 22 -5.23 14.36 2.41
CA LEU A 22 -4.65 15.67 2.73
C LEU A 22 -4.51 16.56 1.50
N ASP A 23 -4.07 16.00 0.37
CA ASP A 23 -3.93 16.73 -0.89
C ASP A 23 -5.31 17.23 -1.38
N ARG A 24 -6.31 16.34 -1.37
CA ARG A 24 -7.70 16.67 -1.75
C ARG A 24 -8.32 17.72 -0.84
N GLU A 25 -8.04 17.67 0.46
CA GLU A 25 -8.58 18.62 1.45
C GLU A 25 -7.77 19.93 1.54
N GLY A 26 -6.58 19.98 0.97
CA GLY A 26 -5.70 21.15 1.01
C GLY A 26 -5.26 21.54 2.42
N ARG A 27 -5.11 20.55 3.32
CA ARG A 27 -4.77 20.78 4.74
C ARG A 27 -3.47 20.12 5.16
N THR A 28 -2.96 20.52 6.32
CA THR A 28 -1.81 19.87 6.96
C THR A 28 -2.23 18.63 7.76
N PRO A 29 -1.34 17.62 7.89
CA PRO A 29 -1.60 16.45 8.71
C PRO A 29 -1.76 16.79 10.19
N THR A 30 -2.65 16.06 10.86
CA THR A 30 -2.70 15.97 12.33
C THR A 30 -1.45 15.26 12.87
N PRO A 31 -1.16 15.34 14.18
CA PRO A 31 -0.01 14.63 14.76
C PRO A 31 -0.02 13.12 14.50
N SER A 32 -1.18 12.47 14.58
CA SER A 32 -1.31 11.03 14.32
C SER A 32 -1.08 10.69 12.84
N GLU A 33 -1.65 11.46 11.93
CA GLU A 33 -1.43 11.29 10.49
C GLU A 33 0.05 11.50 10.13
N ARG A 34 0.70 12.48 10.76
CA ARG A 34 2.14 12.73 10.59
C ARG A 34 2.97 11.51 11.00
N GLU A 35 2.67 10.87 12.13
CA GLU A 35 3.37 9.66 12.58
C GLU A 35 3.22 8.52 11.55
N THR A 36 2.03 8.35 10.98
CA THR A 36 1.79 7.35 9.91
C THR A 36 2.58 7.68 8.64
N LEU A 37 2.58 8.95 8.21
CA LEU A 37 3.36 9.40 7.05
C LEU A 37 4.86 9.23 7.26
N GLU A 38 5.38 9.54 8.45
CA GLU A 38 6.79 9.34 8.83
C GLU A 38 7.18 7.85 8.88
N SER A 39 6.21 6.97 9.14
CA SER A 39 6.40 5.52 9.12
C SER A 39 6.42 4.91 7.71
N TYR A 40 6.12 5.70 6.67
CA TYR A 40 6.22 5.24 5.29
C TYR A 40 7.66 4.81 4.96
N CYS A 41 7.82 3.54 4.60
CA CYS A 41 9.14 2.94 4.36
C CYS A 41 9.36 2.51 2.89
N GLY A 42 8.38 2.76 2.03
CA GLY A 42 8.40 2.34 0.64
C GLY A 42 8.33 0.82 0.44
N PHE A 43 8.39 0.37 -0.82
CA PHE A 43 8.10 -1.01 -1.18
C PHE A 43 9.30 -1.91 -1.38
N GLY A 44 10.54 -1.46 -1.13
CA GLY A 44 11.79 -2.09 -1.60
C GLY A 44 11.79 -3.63 -1.65
N GLY A 45 11.56 -4.30 -0.52
CA GLY A 45 11.52 -5.77 -0.42
C GLY A 45 10.20 -6.45 -0.81
N ILE A 46 9.15 -5.67 -1.05
CA ILE A 46 7.77 -6.09 -1.37
C ILE A 46 7.56 -6.00 -2.88
N LYS A 47 8.40 -6.69 -3.66
CA LYS A 47 8.33 -6.65 -5.14
C LYS A 47 6.99 -7.07 -5.73
N ALA A 48 6.19 -7.81 -4.96
CA ALA A 48 4.86 -8.26 -5.35
C ALA A 48 3.89 -7.12 -5.68
N VAL A 49 4.15 -5.88 -5.23
CA VAL A 49 3.35 -4.70 -5.63
C VAL A 49 3.37 -4.42 -7.14
N LEU A 50 4.36 -4.95 -7.85
CA LEU A 50 4.52 -4.82 -9.30
C LEU A 50 3.72 -5.87 -10.08
N ASN A 51 3.16 -6.87 -9.41
CA ASN A 51 2.38 -7.92 -10.07
C ASN A 51 0.96 -7.41 -10.38
N PRO A 52 0.29 -7.97 -11.40
CA PRO A 52 -1.14 -7.75 -11.62
C PRO A 52 -1.96 -8.16 -10.38
N ALA A 53 -2.96 -7.35 -10.02
CA ALA A 53 -3.82 -7.57 -8.87
C ALA A 53 -5.23 -6.96 -9.06
N ASP A 54 -5.66 -6.79 -10.31
CA ASP A 54 -6.92 -6.12 -10.66
C ASP A 54 -8.12 -7.08 -10.59
N LYS A 55 -7.88 -8.37 -10.84
CA LYS A 55 -8.90 -9.41 -10.84
C LYS A 55 -8.51 -10.56 -9.91
N PRO A 56 -9.46 -11.28 -9.29
CA PRO A 56 -9.15 -12.41 -8.42
C PRO A 56 -8.28 -13.48 -9.08
N GLU A 57 -8.42 -13.67 -10.41
CA GLU A 57 -7.65 -14.65 -11.17
C GLU A 57 -6.16 -14.29 -11.28
N ASP A 58 -5.80 -13.01 -11.10
CA ASP A 58 -4.42 -12.55 -11.22
C ASP A 58 -3.49 -13.19 -10.20
N VAL A 59 -4.03 -13.72 -9.08
CA VAL A 59 -3.26 -14.46 -8.07
C VAL A 59 -2.52 -15.67 -8.66
N GLN A 60 -2.95 -16.20 -9.82
CA GLN A 60 -2.24 -17.27 -10.52
C GLN A 60 -0.84 -16.86 -11.00
N HIS A 61 -0.59 -15.56 -11.16
CA HIS A 61 0.71 -15.02 -11.57
C HIS A 61 1.67 -14.81 -10.39
N TRP A 62 1.23 -15.11 -9.16
CA TRP A 62 1.97 -14.84 -7.94
C TRP A 62 2.77 -16.05 -7.46
N THR A 63 3.88 -15.78 -6.77
CA THR A 63 4.62 -16.84 -6.06
C THR A 63 3.79 -17.34 -4.88
N LYS A 64 3.95 -18.62 -4.51
CA LYS A 64 3.27 -19.19 -3.33
C LYS A 64 3.51 -18.38 -2.05
N THR A 65 4.70 -17.79 -1.90
CA THR A 65 5.07 -17.00 -0.72
C THR A 65 4.45 -15.62 -0.71
N ASP A 66 4.22 -15.01 -1.88
CA ASP A 66 3.65 -13.66 -1.95
C ASP A 66 2.11 -13.67 -2.06
N SER A 67 1.47 -14.81 -2.35
CA SER A 67 0.01 -14.91 -2.47
C SER A 67 -0.76 -14.38 -1.26
N GLU A 68 -0.17 -14.41 -0.06
CA GLU A 68 -0.78 -13.83 1.15
C GLU A 68 -0.89 -12.30 1.13
N LEU A 69 -0.08 -11.63 0.30
CA LEU A 69 -0.08 -10.19 0.11
C LEU A 69 -1.07 -9.74 -0.96
N PHE A 70 -1.62 -10.67 -1.76
CA PHE A 70 -2.51 -10.37 -2.87
C PHE A 70 -3.66 -9.41 -2.48
N PRO A 71 -4.41 -9.65 -1.38
CA PRO A 71 -5.51 -8.74 -1.00
C PRO A 71 -5.02 -7.31 -0.71
N LEU A 72 -3.85 -7.17 -0.09
CA LEU A 72 -3.28 -5.86 0.22
C LEU A 72 -2.74 -5.15 -1.03
N VAL A 73 -2.21 -5.88 -2.00
CA VAL A 73 -1.76 -5.26 -3.26
C VAL A 73 -2.94 -4.86 -4.13
N THR A 74 -4.02 -5.63 -4.17
CA THR A 74 -5.29 -5.21 -4.78
C THR A 74 -5.81 -3.91 -4.13
N GLU A 75 -5.76 -3.83 -2.79
CA GLU A 75 -6.12 -2.61 -2.06
C GLU A 75 -5.21 -1.43 -2.43
N LEU A 76 -3.89 -1.63 -2.46
CA LEU A 76 -2.91 -0.62 -2.89
C LEU A 76 -3.22 -0.09 -4.30
N HIS A 77 -3.42 -0.98 -5.27
CA HIS A 77 -3.75 -0.60 -6.64
C HIS A 77 -5.06 0.20 -6.71
N GLY A 78 -6.06 -0.17 -5.90
CA GLY A 78 -7.30 0.57 -5.76
C GLY A 78 -7.07 1.99 -5.24
N VAL A 79 -6.34 2.13 -4.13
CA VAL A 79 -6.01 3.43 -3.53
C VAL A 79 -5.25 4.33 -4.51
N LEU A 80 -4.24 3.78 -5.20
CA LEU A 80 -3.45 4.54 -6.17
C LEU A 80 -4.28 5.05 -7.35
N ARG A 81 -5.21 4.24 -7.85
CA ARG A 81 -6.13 4.68 -8.92
C ARG A 81 -7.04 5.79 -8.44
N SER A 82 -7.74 5.59 -7.32
CA SER A 82 -8.70 6.57 -6.81
C SER A 82 -8.07 7.89 -6.37
N GLY A 83 -6.80 7.86 -5.94
CA GLY A 83 -6.09 9.06 -5.52
C GLY A 83 -5.39 9.82 -6.66
N SER A 84 -5.33 9.23 -7.86
CA SER A 84 -4.69 9.83 -9.04
C SER A 84 -5.64 10.58 -9.97
N GLU A 85 -6.95 10.56 -9.66
CA GLU A 85 -8.01 11.26 -10.40
C GLU A 85 -8.20 12.70 -9.89
#